data_AF-A0A329ZLY7-F1
#
_entry.id   AF-A0A329ZLY7-F1
#
_cell.length_a   1.000
_cell.length_b   1.000
_cell.length_c   1.000
_cell.angle_alpha   90.00
_cell.angle_beta   90.00
_cell.angle_gamma   90.00
#
_symmetry.space_group_name_H-M   'P 1'
#
loop_
_entity.id
_entity.type
_entity.pdbx_description
1 polymer ?
#
loop_
_entity_poly.entity_id
_entity_poly.type
_entity_poly.pdbx_seq_one_letter_code
_entity_poly.pdbx_strand_id
1 'polypeptide(L)'
;MVICRHLKIKVFCVFILTLGFVNALDFSKCREFYINNSKEFANTMAIHIGNGNYLAYSSIPLDSKSLIKKDDFLGLYLFKDMELNGKFIFNNIHKSIPVKAINKDSIINGEILQKQQSFNKLAIFSKNIDENSIISDICYQIYGISAGNNKFIDKKYIDIFLKAKNIAYSYISIFVVDGKDGVIVSDTNPLINTGINIGDIILKVNDKNIVDSNDFVDTITLLKPDSNVKITIKRDSKILTLEVKTIRRNVRFSDDVSFLEAFGIVLNKDLVVLKNIGKTYFKEGDRILRVNQIKVDSIQALNKAIATQKKDELSLLILRNKFELFITLN
;
A
#
# COMPACT_ATOMS: atom_id res chain seq x y z
N MET A 1 -82.79 0.71 -30.94
CA MET A 1 -84.01 0.68 -30.11
C MET A 1 -83.75 -0.40 -29.05
N VAL A 2 -83.31 -0.12 -27.82
CA VAL A 2 -83.85 0.77 -26.78
C VAL A 2 -82.72 1.56 -26.10
N ILE A 3 -83.06 2.76 -25.65
CA ILE A 3 -82.23 3.87 -25.16
C ILE A 3 -82.31 3.98 -23.62
N CYS A 4 -81.35 4.71 -23.04
CA CYS A 4 -81.29 5.32 -21.68
C CYS A 4 -80.63 4.45 -20.59
N ARG A 5 -79.77 4.96 -19.70
CA ARG A 5 -79.63 6.34 -19.20
C ARG A 5 -78.28 6.52 -18.49
N HIS A 6 -77.77 7.75 -18.52
CA HIS A 6 -76.57 8.25 -17.83
C HIS A 6 -76.45 7.86 -16.35
N LEU A 7 -75.24 7.43 -15.94
CA LEU A 7 -74.68 7.83 -14.64
C LEU A 7 -73.15 7.92 -14.74
N LYS A 8 -72.63 9.14 -14.54
CA LYS A 8 -71.20 9.46 -14.51
C LYS A 8 -70.58 8.91 -13.23
N ILE A 9 -69.68 7.93 -13.33
CA ILE A 9 -68.69 7.64 -12.29
C ILE A 9 -67.32 7.74 -12.95
N LYS A 10 -66.59 8.80 -12.61
CA LYS A 10 -65.16 8.93 -12.92
C LYS A 10 -64.43 7.83 -12.14
N VAL A 11 -64.14 6.70 -12.79
CA VAL A 11 -63.18 5.74 -12.27
C VAL A 11 -61.79 6.35 -12.49
N PHE A 12 -61.24 6.90 -11.42
CA PHE A 12 -59.84 7.29 -11.34
C PHE A 12 -59.05 5.98 -11.31
N CYS A 13 -58.48 5.57 -12.45
CA CYS A 13 -57.49 4.50 -12.50
C CYS A 13 -56.26 4.97 -11.72
N VAL A 14 -56.22 4.70 -10.42
CA VAL A 14 -54.99 4.70 -9.64
C VAL A 14 -54.18 3.52 -10.14
N PHE A 15 -53.32 3.76 -11.12
CA PHE A 15 -52.18 2.88 -11.38
C PHE A 15 -51.30 2.96 -10.14
N ILE A 16 -51.50 2.03 -9.20
CA ILE A 16 -50.53 1.76 -8.14
C ILE A 16 -49.31 1.21 -8.87
N LEU A 17 -48.36 2.11 -9.20
CA LEU A 17 -46.99 1.73 -9.44
C LEU A 17 -46.52 1.06 -8.15
N THR A 18 -46.57 -0.27 -8.12
CA THR A 18 -45.81 -1.04 -7.16
C THR A 18 -44.35 -0.75 -7.46
N LEU A 19 -43.81 0.26 -6.79
CA LEU A 19 -42.38 0.43 -6.61
C LEU A 19 -41.89 -0.92 -6.10
N GLY A 20 -41.25 -1.68 -6.99
CA GLY A 20 -40.53 -2.87 -6.60
C GLY A 20 -39.52 -2.45 -5.55
N PHE A 21 -39.80 -2.75 -4.28
CA PHE A 21 -38.81 -2.74 -3.24
C PHE A 21 -37.77 -3.77 -3.66
N VAL A 22 -36.67 -3.28 -4.25
CA VAL A 22 -35.43 -4.04 -4.31
C VAL A 22 -35.09 -4.33 -2.87
N ASN A 23 -35.31 -5.57 -2.42
CA ASN A 23 -34.95 -6.00 -1.08
C ASN A 23 -33.47 -5.68 -0.88
N ALA A 24 -33.18 -4.64 -0.09
CA ALA A 24 -31.82 -4.37 0.34
C ALA A 24 -31.30 -5.65 1.00
N LEU A 25 -30.17 -6.17 0.54
CA LEU A 25 -29.54 -7.33 1.18
C LEU A 25 -29.43 -7.04 2.68
N ASP A 26 -29.92 -7.96 3.52
CA ASP A 26 -29.70 -7.89 4.96
C ASP A 26 -28.25 -8.30 5.24
N PHE A 27 -27.38 -7.30 5.42
CA PHE A 27 -25.96 -7.53 5.67
C PHE A 27 -25.67 -8.09 7.05
N SER A 28 -26.67 -8.24 7.94
CA SER A 28 -26.52 -8.99 9.18
C SER A 28 -26.08 -10.43 8.90
N LYS A 29 -26.64 -11.05 7.85
CA LYS A 29 -26.20 -12.37 7.37
C LYS A 29 -24.78 -12.37 6.79
N CYS A 30 -24.35 -11.25 6.21
CA CYS A 30 -22.96 -11.13 5.75
C CYS A 30 -21.97 -11.01 6.92
N ARG A 31 -22.36 -10.33 8.01
CA ARG A 31 -21.55 -10.33 9.24
C ARG A 31 -21.54 -11.70 9.90
N GLU A 32 -22.65 -12.42 9.91
CA GLU A 32 -22.68 -13.82 10.38
C GLU A 32 -21.75 -14.71 9.52
N PHE A 33 -21.80 -14.56 8.20
CA PHE A 33 -20.87 -15.23 7.30
C PHE A 33 -19.41 -14.89 7.62
N TYR A 34 -19.10 -13.61 7.90
CA TYR A 34 -17.78 -13.19 8.36
C TYR A 34 -17.34 -13.90 9.64
N ILE A 35 -18.19 -13.90 10.67
CA ILE A 35 -17.88 -14.55 11.96
C ILE A 35 -17.66 -16.06 11.76
N ASN A 36 -18.52 -16.72 11.00
CA ASN A 36 -18.45 -18.17 10.79
C ASN A 36 -17.32 -18.63 9.86
N ASN A 37 -16.73 -17.72 9.08
CA ASN A 37 -15.66 -18.02 8.12
C ASN A 37 -14.39 -17.20 8.38
N SER A 38 -14.20 -16.79 9.63
CA SER A 38 -12.98 -16.15 10.11
C SER A 38 -12.53 -16.81 11.41
N LYS A 39 -11.25 -16.71 11.71
CA LYS A 39 -10.66 -17.26 12.94
C LYS A 39 -9.60 -16.32 13.48
N GLU A 40 -9.47 -16.30 14.81
CA GLU A 40 -8.46 -15.49 15.47
C GLU A 40 -7.09 -16.20 15.48
N PHE A 41 -6.04 -15.46 15.13
CA PHE A 41 -4.64 -15.87 15.21
C PHE A 41 -3.82 -14.73 15.78
N ALA A 42 -3.01 -14.97 16.82
CA ALA A 42 -2.15 -13.93 17.41
C ALA A 42 -2.89 -12.60 17.67
N ASN A 43 -4.11 -12.67 18.24
CA ASN A 43 -5.00 -11.54 18.50
C ASN A 43 -5.46 -10.75 17.27
N THR A 44 -5.34 -11.30 16.06
CA THR A 44 -5.90 -10.73 14.83
C THR A 44 -6.95 -11.66 14.22
N MET A 45 -8.03 -11.08 13.70
CA MET A 45 -9.03 -11.84 12.96
C MET A 45 -8.56 -12.05 11.52
N ALA A 46 -8.46 -13.32 11.11
CA ALA A 46 -8.09 -13.72 9.76
C ALA A 46 -9.27 -14.37 9.04
N ILE A 47 -9.50 -13.97 7.80
CA ILE A 47 -10.60 -14.49 6.97
C ILE A 47 -10.18 -15.79 6.26
N HIS A 48 -11.05 -16.79 6.18
CA HIS A 48 -10.77 -18.03 5.47
C HIS A 48 -10.86 -17.82 3.95
N ILE A 49 -9.79 -18.12 3.22
CA ILE A 49 -9.69 -17.95 1.75
C ILE A 49 -9.61 -19.29 1.00
N GLY A 50 -9.90 -20.40 1.69
CA GLY A 50 -9.94 -21.75 1.13
C GLY A 50 -8.68 -22.59 1.41
N ASN A 51 -8.83 -23.91 1.31
CA ASN A 51 -7.79 -24.90 1.59
C ASN A 51 -7.22 -24.78 3.01
N GLY A 52 -7.99 -24.29 3.99
CA GLY A 52 -7.50 -24.04 5.35
C GLY A 52 -6.50 -22.88 5.47
N ASN A 53 -6.44 -21.99 4.47
CA ASN A 53 -5.62 -20.79 4.53
C ASN A 53 -6.45 -19.60 5.04
N TYR A 54 -5.86 -18.81 5.93
CA TYR A 54 -6.50 -17.65 6.54
C TYR A 54 -5.66 -16.40 6.34
N LEU A 55 -6.25 -15.34 5.80
CA LEU A 55 -5.57 -14.09 5.48
C LEU A 55 -5.95 -13.01 6.48
N ALA A 56 -4.96 -12.31 7.02
CA ALA A 56 -5.16 -11.14 7.88
C ALA A 56 -4.25 -9.99 7.44
N TYR A 57 -4.65 -8.80 7.87
CA TYR A 57 -3.83 -7.62 7.95
C TYR A 57 -3.34 -7.41 9.40
N SER A 58 -2.13 -6.87 9.55
CA SER A 58 -1.72 -6.21 10.79
C SER A 58 -0.68 -5.13 10.51
N SER A 59 -0.82 -4.01 11.20
CA SER A 59 0.16 -2.93 11.22
C SER A 59 1.40 -3.24 12.07
N ILE A 60 1.33 -4.30 12.90
CA ILE A 60 2.39 -4.74 13.81
C ILE A 60 2.85 -6.16 13.40
N PRO A 61 4.15 -6.50 13.54
CA PRO A 61 4.63 -7.86 13.34
C PRO A 61 3.86 -8.89 14.18
N LEU A 62 3.34 -9.93 13.51
CA LEU A 62 2.69 -11.06 14.17
C LEU A 62 3.62 -12.27 14.20
N ASP A 63 3.54 -13.01 15.31
CA ASP A 63 4.21 -14.30 15.48
C ASP A 63 3.20 -15.36 15.93
N SER A 64 3.23 -16.52 15.27
CA SER A 64 2.32 -17.64 15.52
C SER A 64 2.86 -18.91 14.88
N LYS A 65 2.67 -20.05 15.54
CA LYS A 65 3.01 -21.38 14.99
C LYS A 65 2.23 -21.71 13.72
N SER A 66 1.04 -21.13 13.56
CA SER A 66 0.20 -21.33 12.38
C SER A 66 0.56 -20.38 11.23
N LEU A 67 1.46 -19.42 11.45
CA LEU A 67 1.87 -18.47 10.41
C LEU A 67 2.72 -19.19 9.37
N ILE A 68 2.26 -19.21 8.12
CA ILE A 68 2.95 -19.87 7.01
C ILE A 68 3.59 -18.88 6.03
N LYS A 69 3.15 -17.62 6.05
CA LYS A 69 3.69 -16.58 5.18
C LYS A 69 3.39 -15.20 5.73
N LYS A 70 4.32 -14.27 5.54
CA LYS A 70 4.13 -12.87 5.92
C LYS A 70 4.76 -11.93 4.91
N ASP A 71 4.17 -10.76 4.81
CA ASP A 71 4.67 -9.60 4.12
C ASP A 71 4.57 -8.42 5.08
N ASP A 72 5.64 -8.19 5.83
CA ASP A 72 5.72 -7.13 6.83
C ASP A 72 5.62 -5.72 6.17
N PHE A 73 5.89 -5.61 4.86
CA PHE A 73 5.84 -4.35 4.11
C PHE A 73 4.40 -3.92 3.82
N LEU A 74 3.57 -4.85 3.36
CA LEU A 74 2.13 -4.62 3.17
C LEU A 74 1.30 -4.91 4.43
N GLY A 75 1.87 -5.55 5.44
CA GLY A 75 1.16 -5.98 6.64
C GLY A 75 0.24 -7.18 6.40
N LEU A 76 0.54 -8.04 5.43
CA LEU A 76 -0.28 -9.22 5.12
C LEU A 76 0.30 -10.48 5.76
N TYR A 77 -0.56 -11.26 6.41
CA TYR A 77 -0.19 -12.50 7.10
C TYR A 77 -1.11 -13.63 6.66
N LEU A 78 -0.52 -14.77 6.33
CA LEU A 78 -1.22 -15.98 5.94
C LEU A 78 -0.98 -17.07 6.98
N PHE A 79 -2.07 -17.57 7.55
CA PHE A 79 -2.08 -18.65 8.52
C PHE A 79 -2.64 -19.93 7.91
N LYS A 80 -2.28 -21.08 8.52
CA LYS A 80 -2.79 -22.39 8.18
C LYS A 80 -3.52 -23.01 9.37
N ASP A 81 -4.71 -23.52 9.12
CA ASP A 81 -5.50 -24.27 10.08
C ASP A 81 -6.49 -25.20 9.38
N MET A 82 -7.39 -25.85 10.13
CA MET A 82 -8.51 -26.62 9.63
C MET A 82 -9.35 -25.78 8.65
N GLU A 83 -9.79 -26.41 7.57
CA GLU A 83 -10.62 -25.76 6.55
C GLU A 83 -12.06 -25.55 7.05
N LEU A 84 -12.62 -24.37 6.77
CA LEU A 84 -14.03 -24.05 7.01
C LEU A 84 -14.86 -24.23 5.74
N ASN A 85 -16.16 -24.48 5.91
CA ASN A 85 -17.07 -24.74 4.80
C ASN A 85 -17.21 -23.55 3.84
N GLY A 86 -17.25 -22.32 4.36
CA GLY A 86 -17.32 -21.10 3.55
C GLY A 86 -15.95 -20.45 3.39
N LYS A 87 -15.77 -19.70 2.31
CA LYS A 87 -14.55 -18.96 2.03
C LYS A 87 -14.85 -17.62 1.36
N PHE A 88 -13.92 -16.70 1.51
CA PHE A 88 -13.92 -15.44 0.81
C PHE A 88 -13.21 -15.53 -0.54
N ILE A 89 -13.78 -14.86 -1.53
CA ILE A 89 -13.24 -14.78 -2.90
C ILE A 89 -12.97 -13.32 -3.23
N PHE A 90 -11.74 -13.02 -3.62
CA PHE A 90 -11.39 -11.67 -4.03
C PHE A 90 -11.83 -11.38 -5.47
N ASN A 91 -12.49 -10.24 -5.66
CA ASN A 91 -12.90 -9.71 -6.97
C ASN A 91 -12.16 -8.42 -7.32
N ASN A 92 -12.09 -8.15 -8.63
CA ASN A 92 -11.56 -6.88 -9.11
C ASN A 92 -12.60 -5.77 -8.91
N ILE A 93 -12.12 -4.57 -8.60
CA ILE A 93 -12.97 -3.39 -8.53
C ILE A 93 -13.16 -2.88 -9.96
N HIS A 94 -14.39 -2.90 -10.48
CA HIS A 94 -14.65 -2.49 -11.87
C HIS A 94 -15.12 -1.04 -11.99
N LYS A 95 -15.96 -0.58 -11.06
CA LYS A 95 -16.56 0.77 -11.03
C LYS A 95 -16.74 1.24 -9.58
N SER A 96 -17.15 2.49 -9.36
CA SER A 96 -17.64 2.90 -8.04
C SER A 96 -18.89 2.10 -7.72
N ILE A 97 -18.83 1.31 -6.65
CA ILE A 97 -19.91 0.41 -6.22
C ILE A 97 -20.21 0.77 -4.76
N PRO A 98 -21.48 0.96 -4.39
CA PRO A 98 -21.88 1.01 -2.99
C PRO A 98 -21.47 -0.29 -2.31
N VAL A 99 -20.59 -0.18 -1.32
CA VAL A 99 -20.00 -1.31 -0.61
C VAL A 99 -20.18 -1.13 0.89
N LYS A 100 -19.91 -2.18 1.64
CA LYS A 100 -19.82 -2.14 3.09
C LYS A 100 -18.45 -2.63 3.52
N ALA A 101 -17.95 -2.05 4.61
CA ALA A 101 -16.91 -2.64 5.40
C ALA A 101 -17.57 -3.49 6.50
N ILE A 102 -17.18 -4.76 6.59
CA ILE A 102 -17.81 -5.74 7.49
C ILE A 102 -16.72 -6.39 8.32
N ASN A 103 -16.91 -6.43 9.63
CA ASN A 103 -16.07 -7.19 10.55
C ASN A 103 -16.92 -7.86 11.64
N LYS A 104 -16.27 -8.47 12.64
CA LYS A 104 -16.97 -9.16 13.73
C LYS A 104 -17.79 -8.21 14.60
N ASP A 105 -17.54 -6.90 14.59
CA ASP A 105 -18.13 -5.93 15.52
C ASP A 105 -19.10 -4.96 14.84
N SER A 106 -18.95 -4.72 13.52
CA SER A 106 -19.66 -3.65 12.81
C SER A 106 -19.92 -3.93 11.33
N ILE A 107 -20.88 -3.18 10.78
CA ILE A 107 -21.18 -3.08 9.35
C ILE A 107 -21.24 -1.58 9.00
N ILE A 108 -20.31 -1.11 8.18
CA ILE A 108 -20.18 0.30 7.83
C ILE A 108 -20.49 0.48 6.34
N ASN A 109 -21.56 1.22 6.04
CA ASN A 109 -21.92 1.60 4.67
C ASN A 109 -20.97 2.66 4.11
N GLY A 110 -20.48 2.46 2.87
CA GLY A 110 -19.63 3.43 2.18
C GLY A 110 -19.42 3.11 0.71
N GLU A 111 -18.34 3.66 0.16
CA GLU A 111 -17.97 3.56 -1.24
C GLU A 111 -16.44 3.45 -1.38
N ILE A 112 -15.99 2.88 -2.48
CA ILE A 112 -14.57 2.87 -2.86
C ILE A 112 -14.28 4.17 -3.61
N LEU A 113 -13.61 5.11 -2.94
CA LEU A 113 -13.23 6.41 -3.52
C LEU A 113 -12.03 6.30 -4.46
N GLN A 114 -11.13 5.36 -4.17
CA GLN A 114 -9.91 5.14 -4.95
C GLN A 114 -9.56 3.65 -4.92
N LYS A 115 -9.24 3.06 -6.07
CA LYS A 115 -8.57 1.75 -6.14
C LYS A 115 -7.13 1.89 -5.64
N GLN A 116 -6.48 0.79 -5.29
CA GLN A 116 -5.07 0.86 -4.93
C GLN A 116 -4.24 1.15 -6.17
N GLN A 117 -3.50 2.26 -6.16
CA GLN A 117 -2.76 2.72 -7.34
C GLN A 117 -1.38 2.07 -7.41
N SER A 118 -0.74 1.86 -6.26
CA SER A 118 0.59 1.27 -6.12
C SER A 118 0.78 0.62 -4.74
N PHE A 119 1.94 0.01 -4.50
CA PHE A 119 2.34 -0.46 -3.16
C PHE A 119 2.31 0.64 -2.08
N ASN A 120 2.69 1.88 -2.43
CA ASN A 120 2.71 3.02 -1.50
C ASN A 120 1.40 3.83 -1.47
N LYS A 121 0.42 3.48 -2.31
CA LYS A 121 -0.85 4.21 -2.40
C LYS A 121 -2.05 3.26 -2.37
N LEU A 122 -2.40 2.86 -1.15
CA LEU A 122 -3.53 1.99 -0.81
C LEU A 122 -4.87 2.48 -1.38
N ALA A 123 -5.82 1.56 -1.51
CA ALA A 123 -7.19 1.89 -1.86
C ALA A 123 -7.85 2.69 -0.73
N ILE A 124 -8.81 3.54 -1.08
CA ILE A 124 -9.48 4.45 -0.14
C ILE A 124 -10.97 4.13 -0.08
N PHE A 125 -11.46 3.92 1.15
CA PHE A 125 -12.86 3.81 1.50
C PHE A 125 -13.41 5.17 1.99
N SER A 126 -14.70 5.41 1.83
CA SER A 126 -15.30 6.72 2.13
C SER A 126 -15.44 7.08 3.62
N LYS A 127 -15.15 6.13 4.52
CA LYS A 127 -15.27 6.31 5.98
C LYS A 127 -14.13 5.63 6.73
N ASN A 128 -14.01 5.93 8.02
CA ASN A 128 -13.17 5.15 8.91
C ASN A 128 -13.76 3.75 9.13
N ILE A 129 -12.89 2.76 9.14
CA ILE A 129 -13.12 1.32 9.20
C ILE A 129 -11.98 0.68 9.99
N ASP A 130 -12.29 -0.37 10.75
CA ASP A 130 -11.28 -1.06 11.55
C ASP A 130 -10.40 -1.96 10.67
N GLU A 131 -9.17 -2.25 11.11
CA GLU A 131 -8.31 -3.28 10.50
C GLU A 131 -9.07 -4.61 10.37
N ASN A 132 -8.77 -5.38 9.33
CA ASN A 132 -9.39 -6.69 9.05
C ASN A 132 -10.89 -6.69 8.73
N SER A 133 -11.49 -5.50 8.56
CA SER A 133 -12.78 -5.40 7.89
C SER A 133 -12.67 -5.79 6.41
N ILE A 134 -13.57 -6.62 5.91
CA ILE A 134 -13.67 -6.91 4.47
C ILE A 134 -14.44 -5.80 3.76
N ILE A 135 -14.02 -5.43 2.55
CA ILE A 135 -14.75 -4.50 1.70
C ILE A 135 -15.59 -5.29 0.70
N SER A 136 -16.91 -5.13 0.71
CA SER A 136 -17.79 -6.05 0.00
C SER A 136 -19.17 -5.46 -0.32
N ASP A 137 -19.75 -5.89 -1.44
CA ASP A 137 -21.15 -5.67 -1.81
C ASP A 137 -22.03 -6.93 -1.65
N ILE A 138 -21.44 -8.12 -1.45
CA ILE A 138 -22.13 -9.38 -1.16
C ILE A 138 -21.33 -10.30 -0.22
N CYS A 139 -21.98 -11.11 0.60
CA CYS A 139 -21.37 -11.71 1.79
C CYS A 139 -20.02 -12.46 1.64
N TYR A 140 -19.74 -13.08 0.49
CA TYR A 140 -18.53 -13.91 0.29
C TYR A 140 -17.57 -13.39 -0.80
N GLN A 141 -17.99 -12.44 -1.64
CA GLN A 141 -17.10 -11.80 -2.61
C GLN A 141 -16.65 -10.46 -2.08
N ILE A 142 -15.34 -10.25 -2.05
CA ILE A 142 -14.72 -9.09 -1.40
C ILE A 142 -13.74 -8.42 -2.33
N TYR A 143 -13.56 -7.12 -2.15
CA TYR A 143 -12.69 -6.28 -2.96
C TYR A 143 -11.32 -6.05 -2.31
N GLY A 144 -11.21 -6.32 -1.00
CA GLY A 144 -9.98 -6.15 -0.25
C GLY A 144 -10.17 -6.31 1.25
N ILE A 145 -9.07 -6.17 1.98
CA ILE A 145 -9.01 -6.20 3.45
C ILE A 145 -8.53 -4.83 3.96
N SER A 146 -9.26 -4.30 4.94
CA SER A 146 -8.95 -3.04 5.60
C SER A 146 -7.59 -3.05 6.28
N ALA A 147 -6.83 -2.00 6.02
CA ALA A 147 -5.59 -1.65 6.70
C ALA A 147 -5.83 -0.62 7.83
N GLY A 148 -7.10 -0.42 8.22
CA GLY A 148 -7.52 0.56 9.21
C GLY A 148 -7.71 1.97 8.65
N ASN A 149 -8.23 2.86 9.50
CA ASN A 149 -8.66 4.20 9.12
C ASN A 149 -9.58 4.12 7.90
N ASN A 150 -9.26 4.73 6.78
CA ASN A 150 -10.06 4.66 5.57
C ASN A 150 -9.35 3.93 4.42
N LYS A 151 -8.37 3.08 4.73
CA LYS A 151 -7.51 2.44 3.72
C LYS A 151 -7.69 0.93 3.69
N PHE A 152 -7.52 0.33 2.52
CA PHE A 152 -7.57 -1.12 2.37
C PHE A 152 -6.62 -1.60 1.26
N ILE A 153 -6.24 -2.87 1.35
CA ILE A 153 -5.41 -3.55 0.35
C ILE A 153 -6.35 -4.28 -0.62
N ASP A 154 -6.23 -3.99 -1.91
CA ASP A 154 -7.08 -4.61 -2.91
C ASP A 154 -6.55 -5.95 -3.42
N LYS A 155 -7.38 -6.62 -4.23
CA LYS A 155 -7.08 -7.94 -4.81
C LYS A 155 -5.71 -8.01 -5.51
N LYS A 156 -5.28 -6.99 -6.26
CA LYS A 156 -4.05 -7.06 -7.06
C LYS A 156 -2.83 -7.33 -6.16
N TYR A 157 -2.74 -6.63 -5.04
CA TYR A 157 -1.59 -6.74 -4.12
C TYR A 157 -1.70 -7.96 -3.22
N ILE A 158 -2.92 -8.36 -2.85
CA ILE A 158 -3.16 -9.64 -2.18
C ILE A 158 -2.76 -10.82 -3.08
N ASP A 159 -3.10 -10.79 -4.37
CA ASP A 159 -2.69 -11.82 -5.33
C ASP A 159 -1.16 -11.89 -5.47
N ILE A 160 -0.47 -10.75 -5.52
CA ILE A 160 1.00 -10.70 -5.53
C ILE A 160 1.55 -11.38 -4.28
N PHE A 161 1.03 -11.01 -3.10
CA PHE A 161 1.41 -11.65 -1.85
C PHE A 161 1.19 -13.15 -1.90
N LEU A 162 -0.02 -13.63 -2.24
CA LEU A 162 -0.36 -15.05 -2.24
C LEU A 162 0.50 -15.87 -3.22
N LYS A 163 0.80 -15.33 -4.42
CA LYS A 163 1.56 -16.03 -5.47
C LYS A 163 3.07 -16.01 -5.27
N ALA A 164 3.61 -15.03 -4.56
CA ALA A 164 5.05 -14.89 -4.40
C ALA A 164 5.68 -16.11 -3.67
N LYS A 165 6.79 -16.65 -4.17
CA LYS A 165 7.53 -17.69 -3.42
C LYS A 165 8.32 -17.10 -2.25
N ASN A 166 8.94 -15.95 -2.51
CA ASN A 166 9.72 -15.18 -1.54
C ASN A 166 9.25 -13.74 -1.59
N ILE A 167 9.04 -13.13 -0.42
CA ILE A 167 8.68 -11.71 -0.32
C ILE A 167 9.98 -10.92 -0.17
N ALA A 168 10.33 -10.17 -1.22
CA ALA A 168 11.41 -9.22 -1.21
C ALA A 168 11.11 -8.14 -2.24
N TYR A 169 11.22 -6.88 -1.83
CA TYR A 169 10.91 -5.73 -2.66
C TYR A 169 12.16 -4.89 -2.92
N SER A 170 12.15 -4.19 -4.05
CA SER A 170 13.28 -3.37 -4.46
C SER A 170 12.91 -1.91 -4.70
N TYR A 171 13.91 -1.04 -4.73
CA TYR A 171 13.77 0.37 -5.12
C TYR A 171 15.10 0.86 -5.72
N ILE A 172 15.14 2.05 -6.31
CA ILE A 172 16.35 2.59 -6.97
C ILE A 172 16.76 3.99 -6.47
N SER A 173 16.31 4.37 -5.27
CA SER A 173 16.66 5.65 -4.62
C SER A 173 16.42 6.93 -5.45
N ILE A 174 15.38 6.95 -6.29
CA ILE A 174 14.87 8.18 -6.93
C ILE A 174 13.40 8.37 -6.59
N PHE A 175 12.94 9.62 -6.66
CA PHE A 175 11.54 9.98 -6.53
C PHE A 175 11.02 10.49 -7.87
N VAL A 176 9.77 10.16 -8.19
CA VAL A 176 9.12 10.54 -9.44
C VAL A 176 7.75 11.14 -9.18
N VAL A 177 7.30 12.00 -10.09
CA VAL A 177 5.97 12.61 -10.11
C VAL A 177 5.39 12.54 -11.51
N ASP A 178 4.06 12.52 -11.61
CA ASP A 178 3.38 12.64 -12.89
C ASP A 178 3.45 14.10 -13.38
N GLY A 179 4.05 14.28 -14.56
CA GLY A 179 4.09 15.55 -15.28
C GLY A 179 3.29 15.50 -16.57
N LYS A 180 3.23 16.63 -17.26
CA LYS A 180 2.51 16.74 -18.54
C LYS A 180 3.08 15.80 -19.63
N ASP A 181 4.39 15.61 -19.62
CA ASP A 181 5.12 14.87 -20.66
C ASP A 181 5.50 13.43 -20.25
N GLY A 182 5.06 12.97 -19.07
CA GLY A 182 5.32 11.62 -18.55
C GLY A 182 5.73 11.62 -17.08
N VAL A 183 6.39 10.54 -16.66
CA VAL A 183 6.87 10.34 -15.29
C VAL A 183 8.21 11.04 -15.10
N ILE A 184 8.22 12.15 -14.35
CA ILE A 184 9.39 13.03 -14.19
C ILE A 184 10.11 12.69 -12.90
N VAL A 185 11.44 12.59 -12.96
CA VAL A 185 12.29 12.48 -11.76
C VAL A 185 12.27 13.79 -11.00
N SER A 186 11.69 13.77 -9.80
CA SER A 186 11.57 14.95 -8.93
C SER A 186 12.74 15.11 -7.96
N ASP A 187 13.36 14.01 -7.55
CA ASP A 187 14.48 14.02 -6.61
C ASP A 187 15.34 12.76 -6.78
N THR A 188 16.62 12.86 -6.44
CA THR A 188 17.59 11.77 -6.53
C THR A 188 18.42 11.70 -5.24
N ASN A 189 18.68 10.48 -4.76
CA ASN A 189 19.56 10.29 -3.63
C ASN A 189 21.03 10.54 -4.04
N PRO A 190 21.69 11.63 -3.59
CA PRO A 190 23.05 11.96 -4.02
C PRO A 190 24.09 10.93 -3.54
N LEU A 191 23.73 10.09 -2.56
CA LEU A 191 24.63 9.07 -2.02
C LEU A 191 24.73 7.86 -2.96
N ILE A 192 23.77 7.68 -3.87
CA ILE A 192 23.71 6.57 -4.83
C ILE A 192 23.79 7.12 -6.25
N ASN A 193 24.88 6.79 -6.95
CA ASN A 193 25.00 7.18 -8.35
C ASN A 193 24.22 6.21 -9.24
N THR A 194 23.05 6.65 -9.71
CA THR A 194 22.24 5.93 -10.70
C THR A 194 22.47 6.43 -12.13
N GLY A 195 23.19 7.55 -12.30
CA GLY A 195 23.30 8.27 -13.57
C GLY A 195 22.02 9.01 -13.99
N ILE A 196 20.92 8.89 -13.22
CA ILE A 196 19.64 9.57 -13.43
C ILE A 196 19.70 10.94 -12.76
N ASN A 197 19.13 11.95 -13.42
CA ASN A 197 19.11 13.33 -12.99
C ASN A 197 17.67 13.81 -12.75
N ILE A 198 17.53 14.80 -11.87
CA ILE A 198 16.26 15.53 -11.70
C ILE A 198 15.86 16.12 -13.06
N GLY A 199 14.58 15.98 -13.41
CA GLY A 199 14.01 16.41 -14.68
C GLY A 199 14.04 15.36 -15.80
N ASP A 200 14.74 14.24 -15.62
CA ASP A 200 14.64 13.12 -16.55
C ASP A 200 13.19 12.59 -16.61
N ILE A 201 12.75 12.20 -17.80
CA ILE A 201 11.44 11.57 -17.99
C ILE A 201 11.64 10.06 -18.14
N ILE A 202 11.07 9.27 -17.24
CA ILE A 202 11.10 7.80 -17.31
C ILE A 202 10.16 7.33 -18.41
N LEU A 203 10.67 6.51 -19.33
CA LEU A 203 9.90 5.93 -20.43
C LEU A 203 9.70 4.43 -20.27
N LYS A 204 10.77 3.70 -19.90
CA LYS A 204 10.74 2.25 -19.76
C LYS A 204 11.58 1.77 -18.58
N VAL A 205 11.15 0.66 -18.01
CA VAL A 205 11.95 -0.18 -17.11
C VAL A 205 12.04 -1.56 -17.73
N ASN A 206 13.25 -1.99 -18.06
CA ASN A 206 13.54 -3.10 -18.96
C ASN A 206 12.73 -2.95 -20.26
N ASP A 207 11.89 -3.93 -20.58
CA ASP A 207 11.06 -3.91 -21.79
C ASP A 207 9.66 -3.33 -21.56
N LYS A 208 9.33 -2.94 -20.31
CA LYS A 208 8.01 -2.44 -19.95
C LYS A 208 7.96 -0.91 -20.08
N ASN A 209 6.99 -0.42 -20.86
CA ASN A 209 6.63 1.00 -20.90
C ASN A 209 6.04 1.44 -19.56
N ILE A 210 6.47 2.60 -19.08
CA ILE A 210 5.96 3.22 -17.86
C ILE A 210 4.96 4.30 -18.24
N VAL A 211 3.73 4.19 -17.72
CA VAL A 211 2.64 5.10 -18.08
C VAL A 211 2.38 6.18 -17.06
N ASP A 212 2.65 5.90 -15.78
CA ASP A 212 2.49 6.85 -14.68
C ASP A 212 3.44 6.49 -13.50
N SER A 213 3.51 7.39 -12.53
CA SER A 213 4.37 7.30 -11.35
C SER A 213 4.07 6.07 -10.48
N ASN A 214 2.81 5.65 -10.41
CA ASN A 214 2.40 4.46 -9.65
C ASN A 214 2.85 3.18 -10.36
N ASP A 215 2.73 3.12 -11.69
CA ASP A 215 3.23 2.04 -12.52
C ASP A 215 4.75 1.93 -12.43
N PHE A 216 5.47 3.05 -12.40
CA PHE A 216 6.90 3.08 -12.14
C PHE A 216 7.24 2.45 -10.78
N VAL A 217 6.59 2.91 -9.71
CA VAL A 217 6.82 2.41 -8.35
C VAL A 217 6.56 0.91 -8.28
N ASP A 218 5.43 0.43 -8.78
CA ASP A 218 5.09 -0.99 -8.79
C ASP A 218 6.10 -1.81 -9.59
N THR A 219 6.49 -1.32 -10.77
CA THR A 219 7.42 -2.01 -11.65
C THR A 219 8.75 -2.21 -10.96
N ILE A 220 9.34 -1.15 -10.38
CA ILE A 220 10.60 -1.25 -9.64
C ILE A 220 10.43 -2.12 -8.39
N THR A 221 9.33 -1.94 -7.65
CA THR A 221 9.07 -2.66 -6.39
C THR A 221 9.13 -4.17 -6.57
N LEU A 222 8.60 -4.67 -7.68
CA LEU A 222 8.52 -6.09 -8.00
C LEU A 222 9.79 -6.69 -8.62
N LEU A 223 10.81 -5.87 -8.92
CA LEU A 223 12.09 -6.38 -9.42
C LEU A 223 12.86 -7.10 -8.31
N LYS A 224 13.73 -8.02 -8.71
CA LYS A 224 14.63 -8.70 -7.79
C LYS A 224 15.56 -7.66 -7.14
N PRO A 225 15.71 -7.64 -5.81
CA PRO A 225 16.72 -6.82 -5.16
C PRO A 225 18.14 -7.15 -5.64
N ASP A 226 19.03 -6.15 -5.56
CA ASP A 226 20.45 -6.27 -5.90
C ASP A 226 20.70 -6.73 -7.34
N SER A 227 19.78 -6.42 -8.26
CA SER A 227 19.89 -6.76 -9.69
C SER A 227 20.04 -5.51 -10.55
N ASN A 228 20.75 -5.65 -11.67
CA ASN A 228 20.88 -4.59 -12.65
C ASN A 228 19.65 -4.54 -13.55
N VAL A 229 19.10 -3.35 -13.74
CA VAL A 229 17.89 -3.11 -14.53
C VAL A 229 18.15 -1.97 -15.52
N LYS A 230 17.54 -2.05 -16.70
CA LYS A 230 17.69 -1.01 -17.72
C LYS A 230 16.58 0.01 -17.53
N ILE A 231 16.92 1.29 -17.45
CA ILE A 231 15.96 2.38 -17.37
C ILE A 231 16.16 3.26 -18.59
N THR A 232 15.15 3.31 -19.45
CA THR A 232 15.14 4.21 -20.59
C THR A 232 14.50 5.53 -20.17
N ILE A 233 15.25 6.61 -20.36
CA ILE A 233 14.86 7.97 -20.01
C ILE A 233 14.90 8.89 -21.22
N LYS A 234 14.20 10.01 -21.13
CA LYS A 234 14.39 11.17 -22.01
C LYS A 234 15.05 12.30 -21.20
N ARG A 235 16.20 12.78 -21.69
CA ARG A 235 16.97 13.91 -21.15
C ARG A 235 17.33 14.85 -22.28
N ASP A 236 16.98 16.13 -22.16
CA ASP A 236 17.29 17.16 -23.18
C ASP A 236 16.91 16.71 -24.61
N SER A 237 15.72 16.12 -24.76
CA SER A 237 15.19 15.54 -26.00
C SER A 237 15.91 14.30 -26.55
N LYS A 238 16.94 13.79 -25.87
CA LYS A 238 17.62 12.53 -26.23
C LYS A 238 17.08 11.37 -25.41
N ILE A 239 17.00 10.20 -26.03
CA ILE A 239 16.68 8.95 -25.34
C ILE A 239 18.00 8.30 -24.90
N LEU A 240 18.11 8.02 -23.61
CA LEU A 240 19.25 7.33 -23.01
C LEU A 240 18.75 6.06 -22.33
N THR A 241 19.58 5.02 -22.30
CA THR A 241 19.33 3.83 -21.49
C THR A 241 20.44 3.70 -20.47
N LEU A 242 20.07 3.71 -19.20
CA LEU A 242 20.98 3.63 -18.07
C LEU A 242 20.83 2.25 -17.41
N GLU A 243 21.93 1.66 -16.98
CA GLU A 243 21.92 0.45 -16.15
C GLU A 243 21.97 0.87 -14.68
N VAL A 244 20.94 0.52 -13.93
CA VAL A 244 20.77 0.90 -12.52
C VAL A 244 20.66 -0.34 -11.67
N LYS A 245 21.34 -0.36 -10.53
CA LYS A 245 21.23 -1.46 -9.58
C LYS A 245 20.05 -1.20 -8.62
N THR A 246 19.16 -2.18 -8.51
CA THR A 246 18.09 -2.14 -7.50
C THR A 246 18.64 -2.41 -6.11
N ILE A 247 18.04 -1.78 -5.11
CA ILE A 247 18.39 -1.91 -3.70
C ILE A 247 17.25 -2.63 -2.98
N ARG A 248 17.59 -3.49 -2.04
CA ARG A 248 16.60 -4.15 -1.17
C ARG A 248 15.89 -3.12 -0.31
N ARG A 249 14.55 -3.12 -0.37
CA ARG A 249 13.70 -2.34 0.54
C ARG A 249 13.69 -2.98 1.93
N ASN A 250 13.82 -2.16 2.97
CA ASN A 250 13.81 -2.59 4.37
C ASN A 250 12.74 -1.88 5.22
N VAL A 251 12.05 -0.90 4.64
CA VAL A 251 11.02 -0.10 5.31
C VAL A 251 9.64 -0.41 4.72
N ARG A 252 8.57 -0.34 5.52
CA ARG A 252 7.19 -0.53 5.04
C ARG A 252 6.82 0.52 3.99
N PHE A 253 5.78 0.25 3.21
CA PHE A 253 5.32 1.20 2.19
C PHE A 253 4.58 2.42 2.78
N SER A 254 4.12 2.31 4.03
CA SER A 254 3.45 3.38 4.77
C SER A 254 4.38 4.46 5.30
N ASP A 255 5.69 4.21 5.33
CA ASP A 255 6.63 5.03 6.08
C ASP A 255 7.45 5.92 5.14
N ASP A 256 7.83 7.10 5.63
CA ASP A 256 8.73 7.99 4.92
C ASP A 256 10.13 7.37 4.76
N VAL A 257 10.68 7.47 3.56
CA VAL A 257 11.98 6.85 3.23
C VAL A 257 13.09 7.89 3.31
N SER A 258 14.09 7.62 4.16
CA SER A 258 15.34 8.37 4.22
C SER A 258 16.31 7.92 3.13
N PHE A 259 17.11 8.86 2.60
CA PHE A 259 18.26 8.55 1.74
C PHE A 259 19.28 7.61 2.40
N LEU A 260 19.31 7.54 3.74
CA LEU A 260 20.17 6.63 4.49
C LEU A 260 19.72 5.15 4.42
N GLU A 261 18.49 4.86 3.96
CA GLU A 261 18.05 3.47 3.73
C GLU A 261 18.99 2.75 2.76
N ALA A 262 19.58 3.48 1.81
CA ALA A 262 20.53 2.93 0.86
C ALA A 262 21.82 2.38 1.52
N PHE A 263 22.11 2.79 2.77
CA PHE A 263 23.18 2.25 3.61
C PHE A 263 22.67 1.24 4.65
N GLY A 264 21.40 0.83 4.57
CA GLY A 264 20.80 -0.10 5.52
C GLY A 264 20.41 0.54 6.85
N ILE A 265 20.28 1.86 6.92
CA ILE A 265 19.84 2.57 8.12
C ILE A 265 18.34 2.86 8.01
N VAL A 266 17.55 2.23 8.86
CA VAL A 266 16.09 2.41 8.93
C VAL A 266 15.76 3.37 10.07
N LEU A 267 15.02 4.43 9.76
CA LEU A 267 14.63 5.47 10.72
C LEU A 267 13.11 5.45 10.95
N ASN A 268 12.69 5.90 12.14
CA ASN A 268 11.32 6.33 12.35
C ASN A 268 11.15 7.82 11.97
N LYS A 269 9.90 8.32 12.06
CA LYS A 269 9.56 9.73 11.78
C LYS A 269 10.31 10.75 12.65
N ASP A 270 10.77 10.34 13.83
CA ASP A 270 11.49 11.18 14.80
C ASP A 270 13.02 11.14 14.60
N LEU A 271 13.46 10.57 13.47
CA LEU A 271 14.86 10.38 13.07
C LEU A 271 15.66 9.46 14.00
N VAL A 272 14.98 8.52 14.67
CA VAL A 272 15.60 7.48 15.49
C VAL A 272 15.88 6.24 14.64
N VAL A 273 17.09 5.71 14.72
CA VAL A 273 17.48 4.45 14.09
C VAL A 273 16.70 3.31 14.73
N LEU A 274 15.80 2.72 13.96
CA LEU A 274 15.09 1.49 14.32
C LEU A 274 15.94 0.25 14.04
N LYS A 275 16.75 0.31 12.97
CA LYS A 275 17.58 -0.81 12.54
C LYS A 275 18.79 -0.32 11.77
N ASN A 276 19.93 -0.94 12.00
CA ASN A 276 21.12 -0.79 11.15
C ASN A 276 21.55 -2.17 10.63
N ILE A 277 21.28 -2.43 9.36
CA ILE A 277 21.72 -3.65 8.68
C ILE A 277 22.96 -3.43 7.80
N GLY A 278 23.41 -2.18 7.69
CA GLY A 278 24.60 -1.82 6.95
C GLY A 278 25.86 -1.97 7.77
N LYS A 279 27.01 -1.88 7.08
CA LYS A 279 28.32 -1.79 7.72
C LYS A 279 28.62 -0.34 8.11
N THR A 280 27.83 0.22 9.01
CA THR A 280 27.95 1.61 9.49
C THR A 280 28.10 1.65 11.02
N TYR A 281 28.53 2.79 11.56
CA TYR A 281 28.71 2.98 13.02
C TYR A 281 27.42 3.33 13.78
N PHE A 282 26.28 3.39 13.09
CA PHE A 282 24.98 3.62 13.71
C PHE A 282 24.56 2.45 14.60
N LYS A 283 23.81 2.74 15.65
CA LYS A 283 23.21 1.78 16.57
C LYS A 283 21.71 2.05 16.66
N GLU A 284 20.94 1.01 16.95
CA GLU A 284 19.52 1.16 17.25
C GLU A 284 19.33 2.10 18.45
N GLY A 285 18.36 3.01 18.35
CA GLY A 285 18.12 4.07 19.32
C GLY A 285 18.92 5.37 19.10
N ASP A 286 19.90 5.39 18.19
CA ASP A 286 20.57 6.66 17.82
C ASP A 286 19.55 7.62 17.19
N ARG A 287 19.56 8.88 17.63
CA ARG A 287 18.72 9.93 17.01
C ARG A 287 19.57 10.89 16.20
N ILE A 288 19.26 11.08 14.93
CA ILE A 288 19.94 12.06 14.09
C ILE A 288 19.45 13.46 14.43
N LEU A 289 20.39 14.36 14.73
CA LEU A 289 20.11 15.76 15.08
C LEU A 289 20.49 16.72 13.96
N ARG A 290 21.59 16.43 13.25
CA ARG A 290 22.12 17.30 12.19
C ARG A 290 22.75 16.48 11.06
N VAL A 291 22.73 17.07 9.87
CA VAL A 291 23.58 16.70 8.73
C VAL A 291 24.53 17.86 8.50
N ASN A 292 25.82 17.63 8.73
CA ASN A 292 26.85 18.65 8.79
C ASN A 292 26.40 19.80 9.71
N GLN A 293 26.22 20.99 9.16
CA GLN A 293 25.81 22.17 9.92
C GLN A 293 24.27 22.34 9.97
N ILE A 294 23.51 21.54 9.22
CA ILE A 294 22.06 21.69 9.08
C ILE A 294 21.34 20.86 10.15
N LYS A 295 20.52 21.51 10.97
CA LYS A 295 19.63 20.81 11.92
C LYS A 295 18.46 20.16 11.19
N VAL A 296 18.08 18.97 11.62
CA VAL A 296 17.00 18.18 11.01
C VAL A 296 16.04 17.66 12.09
N ASP A 297 14.75 17.61 11.77
CA ASP A 297 13.69 17.20 12.69
C ASP A 297 12.65 16.26 12.05
N SER A 298 12.79 15.98 10.76
CA SER A 298 11.88 15.16 9.96
C SER A 298 12.64 14.46 8.84
N ILE A 299 12.09 13.37 8.29
CA ILE A 299 12.70 12.64 7.17
C ILE A 299 12.86 13.54 5.94
N GLN A 300 11.89 14.43 5.69
CA GLN A 300 11.98 15.40 4.60
C GLN A 300 13.13 16.41 4.82
N ALA A 301 13.26 16.98 6.03
CA ALA A 301 14.38 17.87 6.34
C ALA A 301 15.73 17.16 6.24
N LEU A 302 15.79 15.89 6.67
CA LEU A 302 16.97 15.04 6.55
C LEU A 302 17.36 14.82 5.08
N ASN A 303 16.43 14.39 4.23
CA ASN A 303 16.70 14.16 2.81
C ASN A 303 17.12 15.46 2.11
N LYS A 304 16.44 16.58 2.38
CA LYS A 304 16.80 17.88 1.84
C LYS A 304 18.20 18.32 2.29
N ALA A 305 18.55 18.10 3.56
CA ALA A 305 19.88 18.41 4.06
C ALA A 305 20.94 17.58 3.32
N ILE A 306 20.75 16.26 3.20
CA ILE A 306 21.64 15.35 2.46
C ILE A 306 21.77 15.77 1.00
N ALA A 307 20.67 16.12 0.32
CA ALA A 307 20.64 16.55 -1.09
C ALA A 307 21.55 17.75 -1.39
N THR A 308 21.80 18.60 -0.40
CA THR A 308 22.65 19.80 -0.54
C THR A 308 24.12 19.56 -0.24
N GLN A 309 24.50 18.39 0.26
CA GLN A 309 25.88 18.09 0.64
C GLN A 309 26.64 17.38 -0.49
N LYS A 310 27.96 17.55 -0.50
CA LYS A 310 28.85 16.72 -1.32
C LYS A 310 28.93 15.32 -0.70
N LYS A 311 28.97 14.30 -1.56
CA LYS A 311 28.92 12.88 -1.17
C LYS A 311 29.99 12.51 -0.13
N ASP A 312 31.21 13.04 -0.27
CA ASP A 312 32.37 12.66 0.55
C ASP A 312 32.47 13.43 1.89
N GLU A 313 31.52 14.33 2.17
CA GLU A 313 31.55 15.21 3.34
C GLU A 313 30.36 14.96 4.28
N LEU A 314 29.71 13.80 4.23
CA LEU A 314 28.49 13.56 5.01
C LEU A 314 28.80 13.17 6.47
N SER A 315 28.82 14.17 7.36
CA SER A 315 28.90 13.99 8.81
C SER A 315 27.52 14.14 9.45
N LEU A 316 27.12 13.20 10.29
CA LEU A 316 25.85 13.22 11.01
C LEU A 316 26.10 13.39 12.50
N LEU A 317 25.54 14.45 13.09
CA LEU A 317 25.49 14.59 14.55
C LEU A 317 24.32 13.74 15.05
N ILE A 318 24.63 12.80 15.94
CA ILE A 318 23.62 11.94 16.55
C ILE A 318 23.62 12.07 18.07
N LEU A 319 22.47 11.76 18.69
CA LEU A 319 22.32 11.55 20.11
C LEU A 319 22.32 10.05 20.41
N ARG A 320 23.26 9.61 21.25
CA ARG A 320 23.35 8.23 21.76
C ARG A 320 23.52 8.25 23.27
N ASN A 321 22.58 7.67 24.02
CA ASN A 321 22.64 7.60 25.48
C ASN A 321 22.93 8.96 26.16
N LYS A 322 22.30 10.05 25.69
CA LYS A 322 22.50 11.44 26.14
C LYS A 322 23.84 12.09 25.74
N PHE A 323 24.68 11.41 24.96
CA PHE A 323 25.91 11.97 24.39
C PHE A 323 25.72 12.30 22.92
N GLU A 324 26.23 13.46 22.51
CA GLU A 324 26.31 13.83 21.10
C GLU A 324 27.64 13.37 20.50
N LEU A 325 27.58 12.74 19.34
CA LEU A 325 28.78 12.33 18.59
C LEU A 325 28.54 12.38 17.10
N PHE A 326 29.62 12.51 16.34
CA PHE A 326 29.57 12.53 14.89
C PHE A 326 29.80 11.12 14.31
N ILE A 327 29.01 10.77 13.30
CA ILE A 327 29.25 9.61 12.43
C ILE A 327 29.43 10.13 11.01
N THR A 328 30.54 9.79 10.37
CA THR A 328 30.78 10.08 8.96
C THR A 328 30.40 8.88 8.09
N LEU A 329 29.66 9.12 7.02
CA LEU A 329 29.36 8.13 5.98
C LEU A 329 30.20 8.45 4.75
N ASN A 330 30.84 7.41 4.20
CA ASN A 330 31.67 7.48 2.98
C ASN A 330 31.03 6.65 1.86
#